data_AF-A0A7K2MLX9-F1
#
_entry.id   AF-A0A7K2MLX9-F1
#
_cell.length_a   1.000
_cell.length_b   1.000
_cell.length_c   1.000
_cell.angle_alpha   90.00
_cell.angle_beta   90.00
_cell.angle_gamma   90.00
#
_symmetry.space_group_name_H-M   'P 1'
#
loop_
_entity.id
_entity.type
_entity.pdbx_description
1 polymer ?
#
loop_
_entity_poly.entity_id
_entity_poly.type
_entity_poly.pdbx_seq_one_letter_code
_entity_poly.pdbx_strand_id
1 'polypeptide(L)'
;LHIPALRLDRPGDADLLTIVFVAVLSVFVSFVRSRRDAQLGLERTVAEAAQRAVAPPLPERVGAVRCTGLYRAAQRGTLVGGDFFDVRDGPFGVRVVTGDVQGHGLSAVATVASLLGAFREAVLDQPDLASVAGRLDRRLLVDSADARHAELFATAALLEFSADALEVRVVVCGNPPPLLLR
;
A
#
# COMPACT_ATOMS: atom_id res chain seq x y z
N LEU A 1 -2.97 -61.86 25.04
CA LEU A 1 -2.70 -60.45 24.72
C LEU A 1 -3.91 -59.65 25.21
N HIS A 2 -3.77 -58.94 26.33
CA HIS A 2 -4.88 -58.31 27.05
C HIS A 2 -5.29 -57.02 26.33
N ILE A 3 -6.44 -57.02 25.66
CA ILE A 3 -7.05 -55.78 25.17
C ILE A 3 -7.81 -55.17 26.37
N PRO A 4 -7.47 -53.97 26.86
CA PRO A 4 -8.22 -53.36 27.95
C PRO A 4 -9.58 -52.92 27.41
N ALA A 5 -10.63 -53.52 27.97
CA ALA A 5 -12.00 -53.11 27.75
C ALA A 5 -12.16 -51.65 28.21
N LEU A 6 -12.50 -50.76 27.27
CA LEU A 6 -13.10 -49.47 27.63
C LEU A 6 -14.41 -49.76 28.36
N ARG A 7 -14.37 -49.72 29.70
CA ARG A 7 -15.57 -49.65 30.53
C ARG A 7 -16.26 -48.31 30.28
N LEU A 8 -17.20 -48.32 29.33
CA LEU A 8 -18.28 -47.36 29.23
C LEU A 8 -19.29 -47.69 30.34
N ASP A 9 -19.01 -47.23 31.56
CA ASP A 9 -19.93 -47.38 32.68
C ASP A 9 -20.19 -45.98 33.28
N ARG A 10 -21.38 -45.44 32.96
CA ARG A 10 -22.04 -44.14 33.31
C ARG A 10 -22.21 -43.13 32.15
N PRO A 11 -23.37 -43.18 31.44
CA PRO A 11 -23.64 -42.37 30.24
C PRO A 11 -24.30 -41.01 30.58
N GLY A 12 -23.60 -40.13 31.30
CA GLY A 12 -24.16 -38.81 31.61
C GLY A 12 -23.13 -37.71 31.83
N ASP A 13 -22.18 -37.92 32.74
CA ASP A 13 -21.35 -36.80 33.23
C ASP A 13 -20.12 -36.53 32.36
N ALA A 14 -19.49 -37.55 31.78
CA ALA A 14 -18.28 -37.39 30.97
C ALA A 14 -18.56 -36.71 29.63
N ASP A 15 -19.67 -37.07 28.97
CA ASP A 15 -20.10 -36.41 27.73
C ASP A 15 -20.50 -34.96 27.99
N LEU A 16 -21.20 -34.71 29.10
CA LEU A 16 -21.61 -33.35 29.49
C LEU A 16 -20.40 -32.47 29.82
N LEU A 17 -19.40 -33.00 30.54
CA LEU A 17 -18.13 -32.31 30.78
C LEU A 17 -17.39 -31.98 29.48
N THR A 18 -17.38 -32.89 28.52
CA THR A 18 -16.71 -32.68 27.24
C THR A 18 -17.43 -31.61 26.41
N ILE A 19 -18.76 -31.64 26.37
CA ILE A 19 -19.58 -30.64 25.67
C ILE A 19 -19.41 -29.25 26.30
N VAL A 20 -19.46 -29.16 27.64
CA VAL A 20 -19.25 -27.89 28.36
C VAL A 20 -17.84 -27.35 28.10
N PHE A 21 -16.83 -28.21 28.13
CA PHE A 21 -15.45 -27.82 27.86
C PHE A 21 -15.27 -27.28 26.44
N VAL A 22 -15.80 -27.98 25.43
CA VAL A 22 -15.74 -27.54 24.02
C VAL A 22 -16.52 -26.23 23.82
N ALA A 23 -17.68 -26.07 24.47
CA ALA A 23 -18.48 -24.85 24.38
C ALA A 23 -17.75 -23.65 25.00
N VAL A 24 -17.18 -23.81 26.20
CA VAL A 24 -16.38 -22.76 26.87
C VAL A 24 -15.15 -22.40 26.05
N LEU A 25 -14.42 -23.39 25.52
CA LEU A 25 -13.27 -23.15 24.66
C LEU A 25 -13.67 -22.41 23.38
N SER A 26 -14.79 -22.79 22.77
CA SER A 26 -15.30 -22.13 21.55
C SER A 26 -15.72 -20.69 21.82
N VAL A 27 -16.41 -20.42 22.93
CA VAL A 27 -16.77 -19.06 23.35
C VAL A 27 -15.53 -18.24 23.68
N PHE A 28 -14.55 -18.83 24.36
CA PHE A 28 -13.28 -18.16 24.67
C PHE A 28 -12.49 -17.81 23.40
N VAL A 29 -12.35 -18.77 22.47
CA VAL A 29 -11.70 -18.55 21.17
C VAL A 29 -12.45 -17.51 20.35
N SER A 30 -13.79 -17.55 20.35
CA SER A 30 -14.64 -16.57 19.66
C SER A 30 -14.50 -15.17 20.29
N PHE A 31 -14.45 -15.07 21.61
CA PHE A 31 -14.24 -13.82 22.33
C PHE A 31 -12.85 -13.22 22.05
N VAL A 32 -11.80 -14.04 22.06
CA VAL A 32 -10.43 -13.60 21.71
C VAL A 32 -10.34 -13.19 20.23
N ARG A 33 -10.99 -13.92 19.32
CA ARG A 33 -11.10 -13.53 17.89
C ARG A 33 -11.85 -12.21 17.73
N SER A 34 -13.02 -12.06 18.35
CA SER A 34 -13.82 -10.85 18.28
C SER A 34 -13.10 -9.61 18.81
N ARG A 35 -12.29 -9.76 19.87
CA ARG A 35 -11.45 -8.66 20.39
C ARG A 35 -10.30 -8.30 19.44
N ARG A 36 -9.70 -9.27 18.75
CA ARG A 36 -8.68 -9.01 17.71
C ARG A 36 -9.29 -8.31 16.49
N ASP A 37 -10.50 -8.70 16.09
CA ASP A 37 -11.20 -8.12 14.95
C ASP A 37 -11.57 -6.64 15.19
N ALA A 38 -11.87 -6.26 16.44
CA ALA A 38 -12.20 -4.88 16.80
C ALA A 38 -11.00 -3.92 16.74
N GLN A 39 -9.76 -4.39 16.99
CA GLN A 39 -8.56 -3.56 16.85
C GLN A 39 -8.19 -3.31 15.37
N LEU A 40 -8.49 -4.25 14.47
CA LEU A 40 -8.21 -4.14 13.04
C LEU A 40 -9.13 -3.14 12.31
N GLY A 41 -10.31 -2.82 12.88
CA GLY A 41 -11.30 -1.94 12.25
C GLY A 41 -10.93 -0.44 12.26
N LEU A 42 -10.24 0.02 13.30
CA LEU A 42 -9.92 1.44 13.47
C LEU A 42 -8.72 1.85 12.58
N GLU A 43 -7.69 1.01 12.51
CA GLU A 43 -6.52 1.22 11.63
C GLU A 43 -6.92 1.26 10.15
N ARG A 44 -7.92 0.46 9.76
CA ARG A 44 -8.43 0.34 8.39
C ARG A 44 -8.99 1.66 7.84
N THR A 45 -9.76 2.37 8.65
CA THR A 45 -10.39 3.63 8.22
C THR A 45 -9.36 4.75 8.13
N VAL A 46 -8.39 4.78 9.05
CA VAL A 46 -7.33 5.79 9.09
C VAL A 46 -6.36 5.61 7.92
N ALA A 47 -5.95 4.38 7.60
CA ALA A 47 -5.04 4.13 6.50
C ALA A 47 -5.68 4.47 5.14
N GLU A 48 -6.94 4.08 4.91
CA GLU A 48 -7.67 4.45 3.68
C GLU A 48 -7.90 5.96 3.58
N ALA A 49 -8.25 6.63 4.69
CA ALA A 49 -8.41 8.09 4.72
C ALA A 49 -7.08 8.82 4.50
N ALA A 50 -5.99 8.36 5.11
CA ALA A 50 -4.65 8.90 4.93
C ALA A 50 -4.19 8.73 3.47
N GLN A 51 -4.42 7.57 2.87
CA GLN A 51 -4.05 7.34 1.48
C GLN A 51 -4.84 8.23 0.51
N ARG A 52 -6.16 8.39 0.72
CA ARG A 52 -6.97 9.35 -0.07
C ARG A 52 -6.51 10.80 0.12
N ALA A 53 -6.04 11.16 1.31
CA ALA A 53 -5.48 12.49 1.56
C ALA A 53 -4.14 12.69 0.83
N VAL A 54 -3.37 11.61 0.64
CA VAL A 54 -2.03 11.62 0.03
C VAL A 54 -2.10 11.59 -1.50
N ALA A 55 -3.03 10.82 -2.08
CA ALA A 55 -3.31 10.73 -3.51
C ALA A 55 -4.74 11.25 -3.83
N PRO A 56 -4.92 12.58 -3.90
CA PRO A 56 -6.20 13.16 -4.29
C PRO A 56 -6.59 12.71 -5.72
N PRO A 57 -7.90 12.65 -6.04
CA PRO A 57 -8.34 12.27 -7.37
C PRO A 57 -7.68 13.15 -8.44
N LEU A 58 -7.14 12.53 -9.48
CA LEU A 58 -6.52 13.26 -10.58
C LEU A 58 -7.57 14.13 -11.27
N PRO A 59 -7.26 15.40 -11.57
CA PRO A 59 -8.11 16.21 -12.41
C PRO A 59 -8.17 15.59 -13.81
N GLU A 60 -9.27 15.82 -14.54
CA GLU A 60 -9.45 15.29 -15.91
C GLU A 60 -8.37 15.80 -16.89
N ARG A 61 -7.70 16.90 -16.54
CA ARG A 61 -6.63 17.52 -17.32
C ARG A 61 -5.61 18.22 -16.42
N VAL A 62 -4.34 18.06 -16.74
CA VAL A 62 -3.20 18.77 -16.15
C VAL A 62 -2.39 19.37 -17.31
N GLY A 63 -2.31 20.71 -17.37
CA GLY A 63 -1.73 21.40 -18.53
C GLY A 63 -2.39 20.98 -19.85
N ALA A 64 -1.58 20.54 -20.82
CA ALA A 64 -2.05 20.01 -22.10
C ALA A 64 -2.46 18.53 -22.06
N VAL A 65 -2.21 17.81 -20.95
CA VAL A 65 -2.36 16.36 -20.85
C VAL A 65 -3.71 16.00 -20.21
N ARG A 66 -4.48 15.12 -20.87
CA ARG A 66 -5.69 14.53 -20.28
C ARG A 66 -5.30 13.36 -19.39
N CYS A 67 -5.84 13.33 -18.18
CA CYS A 67 -5.49 12.32 -17.18
C CYS A 67 -6.74 11.53 -16.80
N THR A 68 -6.57 10.22 -16.66
CA THR A 68 -7.54 9.34 -16.02
C THR A 68 -6.77 8.39 -15.12
N GLY A 69 -7.27 8.18 -13.90
CA GLY A 69 -6.62 7.34 -12.90
C GLY A 69 -7.62 6.33 -12.36
N LEU A 70 -7.20 5.07 -12.28
CA LEU A 70 -7.97 4.03 -11.61
C LEU A 70 -7.08 3.40 -10.54
N TYR A 71 -7.36 3.70 -9.28
CA TYR A 71 -6.76 3.01 -8.15
C TYR A 71 -7.67 1.87 -7.70
N ARG A 72 -7.18 0.63 -7.71
CA ARG A 72 -7.92 -0.54 -7.25
C ARG A 72 -7.14 -1.26 -6.15
N ALA A 73 -7.56 -1.08 -4.91
CA ALA A 73 -6.98 -1.80 -3.78
C ALA A 73 -7.18 -3.33 -3.92
N ALA A 74 -6.12 -4.10 -3.67
CA ALA A 74 -6.06 -5.51 -4.02
C ALA A 74 -6.98 -6.43 -3.19
N GLN A 75 -7.31 -6.15 -1.91
CA GLN A 75 -8.22 -7.02 -1.14
C GLN A 75 -9.00 -6.32 -0.03
N ARG A 76 -10.18 -6.88 0.30
CA ARG A 76 -10.90 -6.61 1.55
C ARG A 76 -10.13 -7.24 2.73
N GLY A 77 -9.12 -6.57 3.25
CA GLY A 77 -8.44 -6.99 4.49
C GLY A 77 -6.94 -6.73 4.54
N THR A 78 -6.26 -6.52 3.42
CA THR A 78 -4.88 -6.02 3.40
C THR A 78 -4.90 -4.50 3.28
N LEU A 79 -4.46 -3.87 4.36
CA LEU A 79 -4.42 -2.44 4.57
C LEU A 79 -3.54 -1.79 3.52
N VAL A 80 -4.09 -0.95 2.64
CA VAL A 80 -3.39 0.04 1.80
C VAL A 80 -2.14 -0.45 1.03
N GLY A 81 -2.23 -0.44 -0.30
CA GLY A 81 -1.10 -0.78 -1.17
C GLY A 81 0.02 0.28 -1.16
N GLY A 82 1.24 -0.17 -1.47
CA GLY A 82 2.40 0.69 -1.72
C GLY A 82 2.33 1.44 -3.05
N ASP A 83 1.36 1.12 -3.89
CA ASP A 83 1.09 1.81 -5.16
C ASP A 83 0.78 3.31 -4.96
N PHE A 84 1.46 4.15 -5.72
CA PHE A 84 1.26 5.60 -5.74
C PHE A 84 1.37 6.17 -7.14
N PHE A 85 0.66 7.26 -7.38
CA PHE A 85 0.82 8.06 -8.60
C PHE A 85 0.43 9.52 -8.34
N ASP A 86 1.00 10.44 -9.10
CA ASP A 86 0.63 11.86 -9.10
C ASP A 86 0.97 12.47 -10.47
N VAL A 87 0.24 13.51 -10.85
CA VAL A 87 0.44 14.25 -12.10
C VAL A 87 0.45 15.74 -11.78
N ARG A 88 1.52 16.43 -12.18
CA ARG A 88 1.73 17.84 -11.87
C ARG A 88 2.21 18.62 -13.08
N ASP A 89 1.61 19.80 -13.25
CA ASP A 89 2.13 20.81 -14.15
C ASP A 89 3.25 21.58 -13.46
N GLY A 90 4.25 22.02 -14.22
CA GLY A 90 5.43 22.68 -13.68
C GLY A 90 6.20 23.46 -14.75
N PRO A 91 7.28 24.16 -14.35
CA PRO A 91 8.06 25.01 -15.26
C PRO A 91 8.68 24.25 -16.45
N PHE A 92 8.84 22.93 -16.31
CA PHE A 92 9.51 22.06 -17.27
C PHE A 92 8.53 21.16 -18.03
N GLY A 93 7.22 21.43 -17.93
CA GLY A 93 6.16 20.62 -18.54
C GLY A 93 5.40 19.76 -17.53
N VAL A 94 4.51 18.92 -18.05
CA VAL A 94 3.65 18.06 -17.21
C VAL A 94 4.42 16.80 -16.86
N ARG A 95 4.57 16.54 -15.56
CA ARG A 95 5.26 15.36 -15.06
C ARG A 95 4.32 14.41 -14.36
N VAL A 96 4.55 13.12 -14.57
CA VAL A 96 3.81 12.02 -13.98
C VAL A 96 4.78 11.15 -13.21
N VAL A 97 4.38 10.73 -12.01
CA VAL A 97 5.03 9.62 -11.30
C VAL A 97 4.00 8.52 -11.08
N THR A 98 4.44 7.28 -11.24
CA THR A 98 3.70 6.09 -10.82
C THR A 98 4.70 5.09 -10.27
N GLY A 99 4.35 4.38 -9.20
CA GLY A 99 5.27 3.43 -8.58
C GLY A 99 4.61 2.58 -7.52
N ASP A 100 5.37 1.62 -7.02
CA ASP A 100 4.96 0.75 -5.92
C ASP A 100 6.08 0.69 -4.87
N VAL A 101 5.72 0.92 -3.61
CA VAL A 101 6.61 0.79 -2.46
C VAL A 101 6.49 -0.62 -1.88
N GLN A 102 7.63 -1.26 -1.64
CA GLN A 102 7.62 -2.55 -0.97
C GLN A 102 7.05 -2.43 0.45
N GLY A 103 6.05 -3.28 0.73
CA GLY A 103 5.43 -3.40 2.04
C GLY A 103 3.92 -3.23 1.95
N HIS A 104 3.26 -3.27 3.10
CA HIS A 104 1.83 -3.04 3.20
C HIS A 104 1.50 -2.38 4.55
N GLY A 105 0.37 -1.68 4.62
CA GLY A 105 -0.08 -1.03 5.84
C GLY A 105 0.49 0.37 6.06
N LEU A 106 0.45 0.83 7.31
CA LEU A 106 0.62 2.26 7.64
C LEU A 106 2.05 2.79 7.39
N SER A 107 3.07 1.95 7.50
CA SER A 107 4.45 2.33 7.16
C SER A 107 4.61 2.62 5.67
N ALA A 108 3.99 1.80 4.80
CA ALA A 108 4.01 2.02 3.35
C ALA A 108 3.31 3.35 2.99
N VAL A 109 2.21 3.69 3.67
CA VAL A 109 1.51 4.98 3.48
C VAL A 109 2.42 6.17 3.78
N ALA A 110 3.19 6.10 4.87
CA ALA A 110 4.10 7.16 5.25
C ALA A 110 5.20 7.37 4.19
N THR A 111 5.77 6.28 3.68
CA THR A 111 6.75 6.33 2.57
C THR A 111 6.13 6.88 1.29
N VAL A 112 4.93 6.45 0.92
CA VAL A 112 4.22 6.99 -0.25
C VAL A 112 3.98 8.50 -0.11
N ALA A 113 3.52 8.96 1.05
CA ALA A 113 3.31 10.39 1.32
C ALA A 113 4.61 11.19 1.20
N SER A 114 5.69 10.63 1.73
CA SER A 114 7.03 11.18 1.67
C SER A 114 7.57 11.29 0.23
N LEU A 115 7.41 10.24 -0.58
CA LEU A 115 7.81 10.22 -1.99
C LEU A 115 6.97 11.18 -2.84
N LEU A 116 5.66 11.23 -2.63
CA LEU A 116 4.81 12.19 -3.34
C LEU A 116 5.11 13.64 -2.95
N GLY A 117 5.44 13.90 -1.68
CA GLY A 117 5.93 15.21 -1.24
C GLY A 117 7.22 15.61 -1.96
N ALA A 118 8.22 14.72 -1.96
CA ALA A 118 9.48 14.95 -2.66
C ALA A 118 9.30 15.12 -4.17
N PHE A 119 8.38 14.38 -4.79
CA PHE A 119 8.02 14.55 -6.20
C PHE A 119 7.44 15.94 -6.47
N ARG A 120 6.46 16.38 -5.67
CA ARG A 120 5.80 17.68 -5.83
C ARG A 120 6.78 18.84 -5.75
N GLU A 121 7.76 18.78 -4.84
CA GLU A 121 8.84 19.75 -4.76
C GLU A 121 9.79 19.64 -5.97
N ALA A 122 10.23 18.43 -6.31
CA ALA A 122 11.17 18.21 -7.40
C ALA A 122 10.61 18.61 -8.77
N VAL A 123 9.29 18.54 -8.97
CA VAL A 123 8.63 19.04 -10.20
C VAL A 123 8.86 20.54 -10.40
N LEU A 124 8.91 21.31 -9.32
CA LEU A 124 9.12 22.76 -9.37
C LEU A 124 10.60 23.13 -9.55
N ASP A 125 11.49 22.40 -8.87
CA ASP A 125 12.89 22.80 -8.73
C ASP A 125 13.85 22.13 -9.73
N GLN A 126 13.55 20.92 -10.20
CA GLN A 126 14.50 20.12 -10.98
C GLN A 126 14.22 20.25 -12.49
N PRO A 127 15.21 20.60 -13.33
CA PRO A 127 15.00 20.78 -14.76
C PRO A 127 14.86 19.46 -15.53
N ASP A 128 15.45 18.37 -15.04
CA ASP A 128 15.49 17.09 -15.72
C ASP A 128 14.86 15.94 -14.90
N LEU A 129 14.29 14.97 -15.61
CA LEU A 129 13.57 13.86 -15.01
C LEU A 129 14.48 12.88 -14.23
N ALA A 130 15.76 12.81 -14.60
CA ALA A 130 16.74 11.99 -13.89
C ALA A 130 17.08 12.58 -12.52
N SER A 131 17.21 13.90 -12.41
CA SER A 131 17.36 14.59 -11.12
C SER A 131 16.12 14.44 -10.25
N VAL A 132 14.90 14.45 -10.82
CA VAL A 132 13.67 14.11 -10.08
C VAL A 132 13.76 12.69 -9.53
N ALA A 133 14.16 11.71 -10.34
CA ALA A 133 14.36 10.33 -9.87
C ALA A 133 15.40 10.26 -8.73
N GLY A 134 16.52 10.97 -8.87
CA GLY A 134 17.56 11.03 -7.83
C GLY A 134 17.09 11.69 -6.53
N ARG A 135 16.15 12.65 -6.59
CA ARG A 135 15.51 13.24 -5.40
C ARG A 135 14.62 12.23 -4.69
N LEU A 136 13.86 11.44 -5.45
CA LEU A 136 13.02 10.36 -4.90
C LEU A 136 13.87 9.26 -4.26
N ASP A 137 14.92 8.83 -4.94
CA ASP A 137 15.88 7.83 -4.43
C ASP A 137 16.54 8.31 -3.13
N ARG A 138 17.02 9.56 -3.10
CA ARG A 138 17.57 10.16 -1.87
C ARG A 138 16.55 10.19 -0.74
N ARG A 139 15.29 10.52 -1.03
CA ARG A 139 14.23 10.55 -0.01
C ARG A 139 13.98 9.15 0.55
N LEU A 140 13.95 8.14 -0.33
CA LEU A 140 13.78 6.75 0.05
C LEU A 140 14.94 6.25 0.93
N LEU A 141 16.18 6.64 0.62
CA LEU A 141 17.35 6.32 1.46
C LEU A 141 17.28 6.92 2.86
N VAL A 142 16.70 8.11 3.00
CA VAL A 142 16.47 8.73 4.32
C VAL A 142 15.41 7.96 5.09
N ASP A 143 14.29 7.64 4.45
CA ASP A 143 13.20 6.89 5.08
C ASP A 143 13.61 5.45 5.45
N SER A 144 14.53 4.84 4.69
CA SER A 144 15.05 3.51 4.98
C SER A 144 16.06 3.49 6.14
N ALA A 145 16.81 4.57 6.35
CA ALA A 145 17.73 4.69 7.49
C ALA A 145 17.00 4.68 8.84
N ASP A 146 15.77 5.19 8.88
CA ASP A 146 14.90 5.16 10.07
C ASP A 146 14.24 3.78 10.29
N ALA A 147 14.19 2.94 9.25
CA ALA A 147 13.58 1.61 9.28
C ALA A 147 14.57 0.56 9.85
N ARG A 148 14.55 0.37 11.17
CA ARG A 148 15.51 -0.47 11.92
C ARG A 148 15.68 -1.94 11.47
N HIS A 149 14.84 -2.50 10.59
CA HIS A 149 14.84 -3.95 10.27
C HIS A 149 14.44 -4.34 8.83
N ALA A 150 14.25 -3.40 7.90
CA ALA A 150 13.83 -3.75 6.53
C ALA A 150 14.51 -2.86 5.47
N GLU A 151 15.01 -3.48 4.40
CA GLU A 151 15.42 -2.76 3.20
C GLU A 151 14.17 -2.19 2.51
N LEU A 152 13.97 -0.89 2.65
CA LEU A 152 12.85 -0.19 2.04
C LEU A 152 13.21 0.12 0.58
N PHE A 153 12.45 -0.43 -0.36
CA PHE A 153 12.63 -0.16 -1.79
C PHE A 153 11.31 0.24 -2.46
N ALA A 154 11.40 0.96 -3.57
CA ALA A 154 10.27 1.35 -4.38
C ALA A 154 10.62 1.21 -5.86
N THR A 155 9.67 0.73 -6.66
CA THR A 155 9.74 0.82 -8.12
C THR A 155 8.99 2.07 -8.55
N ALA A 156 9.47 2.74 -9.60
CA ALA A 156 8.80 3.91 -10.15
C ALA A 156 9.00 4.03 -11.66
N ALA A 157 8.03 4.64 -12.33
CA ALA A 157 8.15 5.18 -13.66
C ALA A 157 7.77 6.67 -13.60
N LEU A 158 8.64 7.48 -14.17
CA LEU A 158 8.47 8.92 -14.32
C LEU A 158 8.26 9.23 -15.79
N LEU A 159 7.28 10.08 -16.08
CA LEU A 159 7.04 10.60 -17.41
C LEU A 159 7.09 12.13 -17.39
N GLU A 160 7.66 12.72 -18.42
CA GLU A 160 7.67 14.16 -18.65
C GLU A 160 7.12 14.42 -20.05
N PHE A 161 6.02 15.16 -20.12
CA PHE A 161 5.42 15.65 -21.34
C PHE A 161 5.95 17.06 -21.59
N SER A 162 6.43 17.31 -22.81
CA SER A 162 6.74 18.66 -23.27
C SER A 162 5.51 19.56 -23.21
N ALA A 163 5.72 20.88 -23.20
CA ALA A 163 4.61 21.85 -23.10
C ALA A 163 3.57 21.74 -24.23
N ASP A 164 3.99 21.26 -25.41
CA ASP A 164 3.14 20.97 -26.57
C ASP A 164 2.54 19.55 -26.56
N ALA A 165 2.90 18.72 -25.57
CA ALA A 165 2.51 17.33 -25.42
C ALA A 165 2.83 16.43 -26.63
N LEU A 166 3.80 16.83 -27.47
CA LEU A 166 4.23 16.07 -28.65
C LEU A 166 5.36 15.09 -28.33
N GLU A 167 6.13 15.36 -27.27
CA GLU A 167 7.22 14.50 -26.82
C GLU A 167 6.98 14.02 -25.40
N VAL A 168 7.33 12.75 -25.15
CA VAL A 168 7.28 12.13 -23.82
C VAL A 168 8.64 11.54 -23.50
N ARG A 169 9.25 12.02 -22.43
CA ARG A 169 10.45 11.41 -21.85
C ARG A 169 10.03 10.50 -20.72
N VAL A 170 10.65 9.32 -20.65
CA VAL A 170 10.33 8.31 -19.64
C VAL A 170 11.61 7.89 -18.94
N VAL A 171 11.57 7.86 -17.61
CA VAL A 171 12.60 7.25 -16.77
C VAL A 171 11.95 6.10 -16.00
N VAL A 172 12.50 4.90 -16.15
CA VAL A 172 11.98 3.69 -15.52
C VAL A 172 12.97 3.19 -14.47
N CYS A 173 12.52 3.13 -13.22
CA CYS A 173 13.25 2.68 -12.06
C CYS A 173 12.63 1.36 -11.57
N GLY A 174 12.90 0.26 -12.28
CA GLY A 174 12.43 -1.09 -11.92
C GLY A 174 10.96 -1.41 -12.19
N ASN A 175 10.13 -0.42 -12.56
CA ASN A 175 8.74 -0.63 -12.97
C ASN A 175 8.67 -1.19 -14.42
N PRO A 176 7.61 -1.89 -14.84
CA PRO A 176 7.42 -2.24 -16.25
C PRO A 176 7.35 -0.98 -17.14
N PRO A 177 7.86 -1.02 -18.39
CA PRO A 177 7.83 0.12 -19.29
C PRO A 177 6.37 0.50 -19.62
N PRO A 178 6.07 1.81 -19.73
CA PRO A 178 4.73 2.26 -20.08
C PRO A 178 4.34 1.83 -21.50
N LEU A 179 3.06 1.54 -21.69
CA LEU A 179 2.50 1.15 -22.98
C LEU A 179 2.12 2.41 -23.78
N LEU A 180 2.62 2.54 -25.02
CA LEU A 180 2.19 3.57 -25.96
C LEU A 180 1.08 3.00 -26.86
N LEU A 181 -0.11 3.57 -26.76
CA LEU A 181 -1.22 3.31 -27.69
C LEU A 181 -1.26 4.43 -28.73
N ARG A 182 -1.36 4.07 -30.01
CA ARG A 182 -1.49 5.00 -31.15
C ARG A 182 -2.88 4.93 -31.75
#